data_AF-A0A6B1DS84-F1
#
_entry.id   AF-A0A6B1DS84-F1
#
_cell.length_a   1.000
_cell.length_b   1.000
_cell.length_c   1.000
_cell.angle_alpha   90.00
_cell.angle_beta   90.00
_cell.angle_gamma   90.00
#
_symmetry.space_group_name_H-M   'P 1'
#
loop_
_entity.id
_entity.type
_entity.pdbx_description
1 polymer ?
#
loop_
_entity_poly.entity_id
_entity_poly.type
_entity_poly.pdbx_seq_one_letter_code
_entity_poly.pdbx_strand_id
1 'polypeptide(L)' 'MHINTIEGFWLPLKRQWHGTHHQSSPVYTNAYAVEACYKHNNQKERNLFGKFIKRAMDAY' A
#
# COMPACT_ATOMS: atom_id res chain seq x y z
N MET A 1 -10.98 17.46 -6.67
CA MET A 1 -10.33 16.13 -6.62
C MET A 1 -10.00 15.72 -8.05
N HIS A 2 -8.74 15.49 -8.36
CA HIS A 2 -8.32 15.11 -9.73
C HIS A 2 -8.36 13.58 -9.86
N ILE A 3 -9.04 13.08 -10.90
CA ILE A 3 -9.25 11.63 -11.15
C ILE A 3 -7.92 10.86 -11.31
N ASN A 4 -6.89 11.55 -11.80
CA ASN A 4 -5.52 11.03 -11.98
C ASN A 4 -4.89 10.42 -10.71
N THR A 5 -5.31 10.84 -9.51
CA THR A 5 -4.81 10.26 -8.25
C THR A 5 -5.50 8.94 -7.91
N ILE A 6 -6.79 8.79 -8.22
CA ILE A 6 -7.56 7.58 -7.93
C ILE A 6 -7.21 6.45 -8.92
N GLU A 7 -6.99 6.79 -10.19
CA GLU A 7 -6.56 5.83 -11.22
C GLU A 7 -5.17 5.27 -10.91
N GLY A 8 -4.26 6.13 -10.45
CA GLY A 8 -2.92 5.74 -10.01
C GLY A 8 -2.93 4.82 -8.77
N PHE A 9 -3.98 4.84 -7.96
CA PHE A 9 -4.16 3.93 -6.82
C PHE A 9 -4.63 2.54 -7.25
N TRP A 10 -5.52 2.44 -8.24
CA TRP A 10 -6.07 1.14 -8.66
C TRP A 10 -5.03 0.22 -9.30
N LEU A 11 -3.99 0.77 -9.93
CA LEU A 11 -2.91 -0.01 -10.55
C LEU A 11 -2.16 -0.89 -9.52
N PRO A 12 -1.57 -0.35 -8.43
CA PRO A 12 -0.88 -1.16 -7.44
C PRO A 12 -1.81 -2.11 -6.68
N LEU A 13 -3.06 -1.72 -6.40
CA LEU A 13 -4.01 -2.59 -5.72
C LEU A 13 -4.34 -3.84 -6.55
N LYS A 14 -4.63 -3.67 -7.85
CA LYS A 14 -4.88 -4.80 -8.77
C LYS A 14 -3.65 -5.71 -8.89
N ARG A 15 -2.45 -5.15 -8.95
CA ARG A 15 -1.20 -5.92 -9.01
C ARG A 15 -0.96 -6.77 -7.75
N GLN A 16 -1.30 -6.22 -6.57
CA GLN A 16 -1.24 -6.99 -5.33
C GLN A 16 -2.21 -8.16 -5.33
N TRP A 17 -3.43 -7.93 -5.81
CA TRP A 17 -4.50 -8.93 -5.86
C TRP A 17 -4.20 -10.09 -6.81
N HIS A 18 -3.64 -9.80 -8.00
CA HIS A 18 -3.44 -10.81 -9.04
C HIS A 18 -2.08 -11.50 -9.03
N GLY A 19 -1.04 -10.92 -8.41
CA GLY A 19 0.32 -11.44 -8.64
C GLY A 19 1.33 -11.29 -7.51
N THR A 20 1.07 -10.50 -6.46
CA THR A 20 2.06 -10.33 -5.38
C THR A 20 1.81 -11.31 -4.23
N HIS A 21 0.55 -11.62 -3.94
CA HIS A 21 0.18 -12.59 -2.92
C HIS A 21 -0.06 -13.96 -3.55
N HIS A 22 0.75 -14.96 -3.18
CA HIS A 22 0.56 -16.35 -3.63
C HIS A 22 -0.75 -16.96 -3.10
N GLN A 23 -1.17 -16.52 -1.92
CA GLN A 23 -2.51 -16.74 -1.37
C GLN A 23 -3.03 -15.42 -0.81
N SER A 24 -4.15 -14.94 -1.35
CA SER A 24 -4.92 -13.84 -0.78
C SER A 24 -6.13 -14.40 -0.05
N SER A 25 -6.32 -14.00 1.21
CA SER A 25 -7.56 -14.30 1.94
C SER A 25 -8.49 -13.10 1.86
N PRO A 26 -9.78 -13.28 1.55
CA PRO A 26 -10.78 -12.21 1.58
C PRO A 26 -10.88 -11.54 2.95
N VAL A 27 -10.52 -12.24 4.03
CA VAL A 27 -10.54 -11.70 5.40
C VAL A 27 -9.55 -10.54 5.57
N TYR A 28 -8.45 -10.54 4.81
CA TYR A 28 -7.41 -9.51 4.88
C TYR A 28 -7.54 -8.43 3.79
N THR A 29 -8.65 -8.37 3.05
CA THR A 29 -8.87 -7.37 1.98
C THR A 29 -8.63 -5.94 2.45
N ASN A 30 -9.10 -5.59 3.65
CA ASN A 30 -8.87 -4.26 4.22
C ASN A 30 -7.39 -3.99 4.49
N ALA A 31 -6.63 -4.98 4.96
CA ALA A 31 -5.20 -4.84 5.19
C ALA A 31 -4.43 -4.61 3.88
N TYR A 32 -4.78 -5.33 2.81
CA TYR A 32 -4.20 -5.12 1.48
C TYR A 32 -4.53 -3.72 0.92
N ALA A 33 -5.75 -3.24 1.13
CA ALA A 33 -6.14 -1.89 0.73
C ALA A 33 -5.34 -0.82 1.49
N VAL A 34 -5.16 -0.98 2.81
CA VAL A 34 -4.35 -0.06 3.63
C VAL A 34 -2.88 -0.08 3.19
N GLU A 35 -2.31 -1.24 2.87
CA GLU A 35 -0.95 -1.34 2.36
C GLU A 35 -0.80 -0.64 1.01
N ALA A 36 -1.74 -0.83 0.09
CA ALA A 36 -1.76 -0.15 -1.20
C ALA A 36 -1.86 1.38 -1.03
N CYS A 37 -2.70 1.87 -0.10
CA CYS A 37 -2.79 3.28 0.26
C CYS A 37 -1.46 3.81 0.80
N TYR A 38 -0.82 3.08 1.72
CA TYR A 38 0.46 3.47 2.30
C TYR A 38 1.56 3.57 1.23
N LYS A 39 1.66 2.58 0.34
CA LYS A 39 2.62 2.57 -0.79
C LYS A 39 2.35 3.71 -1.77
N HIS A 40 1.10 3.90 -2.19
CA HIS A 40 0.73 4.95 -3.15
C HIS A 40 1.06 6.35 -2.62
N ASN A 41 0.74 6.62 -1.35
CA ASN A 41 0.99 7.91 -0.71
C ASN A 41 2.48 8.22 -0.50
N ASN A 42 3.33 7.19 -0.45
CA ASN A 42 4.76 7.33 -0.21
C ASN A 42 5.61 6.88 -1.40
N GLN A 43 5.06 6.84 -2.62
CA GLN A 43 5.75 6.35 -3.82
C GLN A 43 7.05 7.07 -4.18
N LYS A 44 7.25 8.30 -3.68
CA LYS A 44 8.46 9.10 -3.88
C LYS A 44 9.54 8.84 -2.82
N GLU A 45 9.22 8.08 -1.77
CA GLU A 45 10.12 7.77 -0.67
C GLU A 45 11.08 6.65 -1.07
N ARG A 46 12.39 6.93 -1.09
CA ARG A 46 13.40 5.92 -1.45
C ARG A 46 13.56 4.83 -0.39
N ASN A 47 13.38 5.17 0.89
CA ASN A 47 13.49 4.22 2.00
C ASN A 47 12.16 4.06 2.74
N LEU A 48 11.17 3.53 2.04
CA LEU A 48 9.82 3.37 2.57
C LEU A 48 9.76 2.43 3.79
N PHE A 49 10.58 1.38 3.78
CA PHE A 49 10.67 0.42 4.89
C PHE A 49 11.26 1.05 6.14
N GLY A 50 12.39 1.77 6.02
CA GLY A 50 12.99 2.47 7.17
C GLY A 50 12.04 3.50 7.78
N LYS A 51 11.29 4.23 6.94
CA LYS A 51 10.24 5.16 7.39
C LYS A 51 9.11 4.45 8.14
N PHE A 52 8.70 3.27 7.68
CA PHE A 52 7.68 2.46 8.34
C PHE A 52 8.13 2.03 9.73
N ILE A 53 9.33 1.46 9.85
CA ILE A 53 9.88 1.01 11.14
C ILE A 53 10.06 2.18 12.10
N LYS A 54 10.61 3.30 11.63
CA LYS A 54 10.75 4.51 12.46
C LYS A 54 9.40 4.94 13.05
N ARG A 55 8.36 5.02 12.21
CA ARG A 55 7.01 5.39 12.66
C ARG A 55 6.39 4.39 13.63
N ALA A 56 6.65 3.10 13.42
CA ALA A 56 6.17 2.06 14.31
C ALA A 56 6.84 2.14 15.69
N MET A 57 8.14 2.49 15.72
CA MET A 57 8.88 2.71 16.97
C MET A 57 8.50 4.01 17.67
N ASP A 58 8.26 5.09 16.93
CA ASP A 58 7.82 6.38 17.50
C ASP A 58 6.40 6.32 18.10
N ALA A 59 5.59 5.33 17.70
CA ALA A 59 4.23 5.14 18.18
C ALA A 59 4.13 4.27 19.45
N TYR A 60 5.26 3.75 19.94
CA TYR A 60 5.38 2.92 21.13
C TYR A 60 6.06 3.71 22.26
#